data_AF-A0A6I3KK66-F1
#
_entry.id   AF-A0A6I3KK66-F1
#
_cell.length_a   1.000
_cell.length_b   1.000
_cell.length_c   1.000
_cell.angle_alpha   90.00
_cell.angle_beta   90.00
_cell.angle_gamma   90.00
#
_symmetry.space_group_name_H-M   'P 1'
#
loop_
_entity.id
_entity.type
_entity.pdbx_description
1 polymer ?
#
loop_
_entity_poly.entity_id
_entity_poly.type
_entity_poly.pdbx_seq_one_letter_code
_entity_poly.pdbx_strand_id
1 'polypeptide(L)'
;MSKFGDGSSPKSSQPPATIVVASDRELRSIHHFQRLAIATKALGQPRRGITDWLCDTVYGFKGQILWPNGTPYQVPDIEAVFGEDGSYRWLGYFMDFAEEAPQQRAQERVLERLRVLDLGFKIAYPERSRLIGK
;
A
#
# COMPACT_ATOMS: atom_id res chain seq x y z
N MET A 1 -16.18 -3.86 -55.70
CA MET A 1 -17.12 -4.00 -54.57
C MET A 1 -16.34 -4.29 -53.31
N SER A 2 -16.47 -3.37 -52.35
CA SER A 2 -16.36 -3.47 -50.88
C SER A 2 -15.12 -4.08 -50.18
N LYS A 3 -14.55 -3.20 -49.35
CA LYS A 3 -13.52 -3.38 -48.31
C LYS A 3 -14.08 -3.99 -47.03
N PHE A 4 -13.27 -4.76 -46.30
CA PHE A 4 -13.21 -4.86 -44.83
C PHE A 4 -11.76 -5.30 -44.53
N GLY A 5 -10.84 -4.52 -43.95
CA GLY A 5 -10.99 -3.69 -42.76
C GLY A 5 -10.39 -4.44 -41.57
N ASP A 6 -9.07 -4.73 -41.58
CA ASP A 6 -8.34 -5.19 -40.40
C ASP A 6 -8.21 -4.02 -39.42
N GLY A 7 -9.29 -3.82 -38.66
CA GLY A 7 -9.36 -2.85 -37.59
C GLY A 7 -8.81 -3.45 -36.31
N SER A 8 -7.51 -3.68 -36.25
CA SER A 8 -6.82 -3.72 -34.96
C SER A 8 -6.84 -2.31 -34.37
N SER A 9 -7.92 -1.98 -33.65
CA SER A 9 -7.98 -0.75 -32.86
C SER A 9 -6.76 -0.72 -31.93
N PRO A 10 -6.01 0.40 -31.86
CA PRO A 10 -5.01 0.56 -30.82
C PRO A 10 -5.74 0.40 -29.47
N LYS A 11 -5.27 -0.55 -28.63
CA LYS A 11 -5.69 -0.63 -27.23
C LYS A 11 -5.63 0.79 -26.69
N SER A 12 -6.77 1.31 -26.25
CA SER A 12 -6.87 2.62 -25.64
C SER A 12 -5.72 2.77 -24.64
N SER A 13 -4.80 3.68 -24.93
CA SER A 13 -3.72 4.07 -24.03
C SER A 13 -4.37 4.77 -22.84
N GLN A 14 -5.01 4.01 -21.96
CA GLN A 14 -5.47 4.57 -20.71
C GLN A 14 -4.24 5.16 -20.02
N PRO A 15 -4.34 6.40 -19.49
CA PRO A 15 -3.25 6.95 -18.72
C PRO A 15 -2.89 5.94 -17.62
N PRO A 16 -1.59 5.72 -17.35
CA PRO A 16 -1.17 4.81 -16.30
C PRO A 16 -1.90 5.16 -15.01
N ALA A 17 -2.42 4.17 -14.30
CA ALA A 17 -3.13 4.39 -13.05
C ALA A 17 -2.27 5.22 -12.09
N THR A 18 -2.84 6.29 -11.53
CA THR A 18 -2.14 7.14 -10.56
C THR A 18 -2.65 6.84 -9.16
N ILE A 19 -1.73 6.54 -8.25
CA ILE A 19 -2.01 6.32 -6.83
C ILE A 19 -1.28 7.37 -6.01
N VAL A 20 -1.99 7.97 -5.06
CA VAL A 20 -1.43 8.93 -4.11
C VAL A 20 -1.20 8.23 -2.77
N VAL A 21 0.04 8.30 -2.25
CA VAL A 21 0.37 7.73 -0.93
C VAL A 21 -0.32 8.53 0.18
N ALA A 22 -0.63 7.87 1.30
CA ALA A 22 -1.17 8.57 2.46
C ALA A 22 -0.17 9.59 3.03
N SER A 23 -0.68 10.76 3.39
CA SER A 23 0.07 11.81 4.08
C SER A 23 0.44 11.39 5.50
N ASP A 24 1.46 12.02 6.09
CA ASP A 24 1.81 11.83 7.49
C ASP A 24 0.64 12.11 8.44
N ARG A 25 -0.21 13.09 8.09
CA ARG A 25 -1.38 13.45 8.88
C ARG A 25 -2.39 12.31 8.92
N GLU A 26 -2.67 11.69 7.78
CA GLU A 26 -3.56 10.52 7.68
C GLU A 26 -2.97 9.35 8.46
N LEU A 27 -1.70 9.02 8.24
CA LEU A 27 -1.02 7.89 8.87
C LEU A 27 -0.84 8.03 10.40
N ARG A 28 -0.83 9.26 10.93
CA ARG A 28 -0.83 9.52 12.38
C ARG A 28 -2.20 9.35 13.04
N SER A 29 -3.27 9.17 12.26
CA SER A 29 -4.60 8.88 12.81
C SER A 29 -4.64 7.50 13.46
N ILE A 30 -5.13 7.44 14.69
CA ILE A 30 -5.37 6.19 15.43
C ILE A 30 -6.30 5.26 14.63
N HIS A 31 -7.34 5.82 14.01
CA HIS A 31 -8.29 5.04 13.23
C HIS A 31 -7.69 4.48 11.94
N HIS A 32 -6.87 5.29 11.22
CA HIS A 32 -6.18 4.82 10.02
C HIS A 32 -5.23 3.68 10.37
N PHE A 33 -4.41 3.90 11.40
CA PHE A 33 -3.49 2.90 11.91
C PHE A 33 -4.20 1.58 12.24
N GLN A 34 -5.26 1.65 13.05
CA GLN A 34 -5.98 0.45 13.48
C GLN A 34 -6.65 -0.27 12.31
N ARG A 35 -7.32 0.45 11.40
CA ARG A 35 -7.93 -0.19 10.23
C ARG A 35 -6.92 -0.80 9.29
N LEU A 36 -5.74 -0.19 9.17
CA LEU A 36 -4.64 -0.77 8.41
C LEU A 36 -4.12 -2.05 9.07
N ALA A 37 -4.03 -2.09 10.41
CA ALA A 37 -3.69 -3.30 11.17
C ALA A 37 -4.73 -4.41 10.95
N ILE A 38 -6.03 -4.09 11.03
CA ILE A 38 -7.13 -5.02 10.75
C ILE A 38 -7.04 -5.56 9.32
N ALA A 39 -6.87 -4.69 8.32
CA ALA A 39 -6.76 -5.09 6.93
C ALA A 39 -5.53 -5.99 6.70
N THR A 40 -4.40 -5.67 7.34
CA THR A 40 -3.16 -6.44 7.25
C THR A 40 -3.33 -7.83 7.87
N LYS A 41 -3.91 -7.91 9.07
CA LYS A 41 -4.20 -9.19 9.74
C LYS A 41 -5.17 -10.06 8.92
N ALA A 42 -6.15 -9.43 8.25
CA ALA A 42 -7.13 -10.10 7.41
C ALA A 42 -6.53 -10.74 6.14
N LEU A 43 -5.28 -10.43 5.77
CA LEU A 43 -4.57 -11.16 4.72
C LEU A 43 -4.30 -12.62 5.11
N GLY A 44 -4.27 -12.94 6.41
CA GLY A 44 -4.05 -14.30 6.91
C GLY A 44 -2.65 -14.84 6.61
N GLN A 45 -1.69 -13.96 6.34
CA GLN A 45 -0.32 -14.34 5.98
C GLN A 45 0.65 -14.16 7.15
N PRO A 46 1.72 -15.00 7.22
CA PRO A 46 2.81 -14.76 8.14
C PRO A 46 3.57 -13.47 7.77
N ARG A 47 4.38 -12.95 8.71
CA ARG A 47 5.12 -11.68 8.54
C ARG A 47 5.92 -11.61 7.23
N ARG A 48 6.67 -12.68 6.91
CA ARG A 48 7.43 -12.78 5.65
C ARG A 48 6.52 -12.77 4.43
N GLY A 49 5.39 -13.49 4.49
CA GLY A 49 4.41 -13.51 3.39
C GLY A 49 3.83 -12.12 3.11
N ILE A 50 3.57 -11.32 4.15
CA ILE A 50 3.12 -9.93 3.99
C ILE A 50 4.19 -9.10 3.27
N THR A 51 5.47 -9.25 3.62
CA THR A 51 6.57 -8.56 2.95
C THR A 51 6.71 -9.00 1.50
N ASP A 52 6.66 -10.30 1.22
CA ASP A 52 6.71 -10.84 -0.15
C ASP A 52 5.55 -10.28 -0.99
N TRP A 53 4.33 -10.28 -0.43
CA TRP A 53 3.15 -9.68 -1.06
C TRP A 53 3.33 -8.19 -1.33
N LEU A 54 3.93 -7.42 -0.42
CA LEU A 54 4.22 -6.01 -0.62
C LEU A 54 5.23 -5.80 -1.76
N CYS A 55 6.31 -6.57 -1.79
CA CYS A 55 7.30 -6.51 -2.87
C CYS A 55 6.66 -6.79 -4.23
N ASP A 56 5.91 -7.89 -4.35
CA ASP A 56 5.23 -8.26 -5.59
C ASP A 56 4.22 -7.19 -6.03
N THR A 57 3.43 -6.68 -5.09
CA THR A 57 2.36 -5.72 -5.36
C THR A 57 2.92 -4.36 -5.75
N VAL A 58 3.86 -3.82 -4.97
CA VAL A 58 4.36 -2.45 -5.15
C VAL A 58 5.34 -2.38 -6.31
N TYR A 59 6.30 -3.31 -6.42
CA TYR A 59 7.24 -3.31 -7.54
C TYR A 59 6.61 -3.79 -8.86
N GLY A 60 5.53 -4.58 -8.78
CA GLY A 60 4.73 -5.00 -9.93
C GLY A 60 3.86 -3.90 -10.53
N PHE A 61 3.59 -2.82 -9.79
CA PHE A 61 2.68 -1.75 -10.23
C PHE A 61 3.26 -0.97 -11.43
N LYS A 62 2.47 -0.88 -12.52
CA LYS A 62 2.86 -0.19 -13.77
C LYS A 62 2.30 1.23 -13.89
N GLY A 63 1.96 1.85 -12.75
CA GLY A 63 1.37 3.18 -12.69
C GLY A 63 2.31 4.24 -12.08
N GLN A 64 1.76 5.43 -11.84
CA GLN A 64 2.47 6.50 -11.12
C GLN A 64 2.11 6.47 -9.65
N ILE A 65 3.12 6.61 -8.78
CA ILE A 65 2.94 6.74 -7.34
C ILE A 65 3.41 8.13 -6.94
N LEU A 66 2.50 8.93 -6.39
CA LEU A 66 2.74 10.33 -6.08
C LEU A 66 2.55 10.63 -4.60
N TRP A 67 3.26 11.63 -4.13
CA TRP A 67 2.93 12.35 -2.91
C TRP A 67 1.64 13.17 -3.09
N PRO A 68 0.96 13.55 -1.99
CA PRO A 68 -0.24 14.41 -2.06
C PRO A 68 -0.03 15.77 -2.76
N ASN A 69 1.20 16.27 -2.79
CA ASN A 69 1.56 17.50 -3.51
C ASN A 69 1.81 17.28 -5.03
N GLY A 70 1.63 16.05 -5.52
CA GLY A 70 1.83 15.68 -6.92
C GLY A 70 3.26 15.32 -7.31
N THR A 71 4.24 15.38 -6.41
CA THR A 71 5.62 14.96 -6.74
C THR A 71 5.74 13.43 -6.72
N PRO A 72 6.66 12.84 -7.51
CA PRO A 72 6.86 11.39 -7.49
C PRO A 72 7.28 10.88 -6.11
N TYR A 73 6.62 9.83 -5.62
CA TYR A 73 7.03 9.09 -4.44
C TYR A 73 8.05 8.02 -4.84
N GLN A 74 9.25 8.10 -4.29
CA GLN A 74 10.27 7.06 -4.47
C GLN A 74 9.97 5.92 -3.50
N VAL A 75 9.57 4.77 -4.03
CA VAL A 75 9.31 3.59 -3.20
C VAL A 75 10.63 3.16 -2.55
N PRO A 76 10.67 3.04 -1.21
CA PRO A 76 11.87 2.59 -0.52
C PRO A 76 12.14 1.10 -0.79
N ASP A 77 13.32 0.63 -0.36
CA ASP A 77 13.56 -0.80 -0.21
C ASP A 77 12.62 -1.36 0.87
N ILE A 78 11.63 -2.15 0.44
CA ILE A 78 10.57 -2.68 1.30
C ILE A 78 11.18 -3.66 2.32
N GLU A 79 12.15 -4.47 1.91
CA GLU A 79 12.79 -5.41 2.82
C GLU A 79 13.56 -4.67 3.92
N ALA A 80 14.28 -3.60 3.57
CA ALA A 80 14.96 -2.76 4.55
C ALA A 80 13.98 -2.04 5.50
N VAL A 81 12.83 -1.57 4.99
CA VAL A 81 11.81 -0.88 5.80
C VAL A 81 11.23 -1.78 6.89
N PHE A 82 10.98 -3.06 6.61
CA PHE A 82 10.34 -3.98 7.55
C PHE A 82 11.29 -4.94 8.27
N GLY A 83 12.48 -5.21 7.70
CA GLY A 83 13.31 -6.35 8.04
C GLY A 83 14.79 -6.01 8.23
N GLU A 84 15.12 -4.83 8.76
CA GLU A 84 16.51 -4.45 9.09
C GLU A 84 17.26 -5.52 9.93
N ASP A 85 16.53 -6.31 10.73
CA ASP A 85 17.04 -7.46 11.51
C ASP A 85 16.61 -8.84 10.96
N GLY A 86 16.00 -8.88 9.77
CA GLY A 86 15.48 -10.08 9.09
C GLY A 86 14.28 -10.76 9.78
N SER A 87 13.81 -10.24 10.92
CA SER A 87 12.79 -10.90 11.74
C SER A 87 11.37 -10.44 11.45
N TYR A 88 11.22 -9.28 10.80
CA TYR A 88 9.96 -8.61 10.51
C TYR A 88 9.05 -8.46 11.74
N ARG A 89 9.64 -8.46 12.95
CA ARG A 89 8.92 -8.49 14.24
C ARG A 89 7.90 -7.38 14.35
N TRP A 90 8.22 -6.20 13.83
CA TRP A 90 7.33 -5.05 13.83
C TRP A 90 5.97 -5.36 13.19
N LEU A 91 5.92 -6.15 12.10
CA LEU A 91 4.64 -6.54 11.47
C LEU A 91 3.77 -7.37 12.40
N GLY A 92 4.37 -8.23 13.24
CA GLY A 92 3.64 -8.98 14.26
C GLY A 92 2.98 -8.04 15.26
N TYR A 93 3.77 -7.19 15.91
CA TYR A 93 3.26 -6.19 16.87
C TYR A 93 2.25 -5.24 16.24
N PHE A 94 2.44 -4.90 14.97
CA PHE A 94 1.50 -4.07 14.23
C PHE A 94 0.13 -4.75 14.07
N MET A 95 0.10 -6.04 13.70
CA MET A 95 -1.15 -6.80 13.54
C MET A 95 -1.87 -7.05 14.86
N ASP A 96 -1.19 -7.05 16.00
CA ASP A 96 -1.82 -7.15 17.32
C ASP A 96 -2.79 -5.98 17.56
N PHE A 97 -2.52 -4.80 16.98
CA PHE A 97 -3.44 -3.66 17.04
C PHE A 97 -4.75 -3.85 16.28
N ALA A 98 -4.91 -4.95 15.54
CA ALA A 98 -6.21 -5.31 14.97
C ALA A 98 -7.23 -5.72 16.06
N GLU A 99 -6.76 -6.25 17.18
CA GLU A 99 -7.61 -6.65 18.32
C GLU A 99 -7.68 -5.54 19.37
N GLU A 100 -6.57 -4.86 19.63
CA GLU A 100 -6.48 -3.80 20.63
C GLU A 100 -6.14 -2.46 19.96
N ALA A 101 -7.04 -1.47 20.05
CA ALA A 101 -6.80 -0.17 19.43
C ALA A 101 -5.56 0.53 20.03
N PRO A 102 -4.71 1.18 19.21
CA PRO A 102 -3.60 1.95 19.74
C PRO A 102 -4.11 3.14 20.54
N GLN A 103 -3.55 3.35 21.73
CA GLN A 103 -3.88 4.51 22.57
C GLN A 103 -3.11 5.77 22.18
N GLN A 104 -2.02 5.61 21.41
CA GLN A 104 -1.13 6.68 20.99
C GLN A 104 -1.09 6.80 19.48
N ARG A 105 -0.82 8.01 18.99
CA ARG A 105 -0.58 8.26 17.56
C ARG A 105 0.69 7.56 17.11
N ALA A 106 0.72 7.19 15.82
CA ALA A 106 1.90 6.61 15.21
C ALA A 106 3.11 7.54 15.33
N GLN A 107 4.26 6.97 15.71
CA GLN A 107 5.54 7.68 15.78
C GLN A 107 6.10 7.90 14.36
N GLU A 108 6.92 8.92 14.19
CA GLU A 108 7.50 9.29 12.88
C GLU A 108 8.26 8.13 12.23
N ARG A 109 9.07 7.41 13.01
CA ARG A 109 9.86 6.26 12.55
C ARG A 109 9.04 5.10 11.97
N VAL A 110 7.73 5.03 12.21
CA VAL A 110 6.87 3.98 11.66
C VAL A 110 6.05 4.45 10.45
N LEU A 111 6.05 5.75 10.12
CA LEU A 111 5.20 6.27 9.06
C LEU A 111 5.53 5.67 7.69
N GLU A 112 6.82 5.45 7.39
CA GLU A 112 7.21 4.84 6.12
C GLU A 112 6.70 3.38 5.99
N ARG A 113 6.71 2.63 7.10
CA ARG A 113 6.13 1.27 7.15
C ARG A 113 4.63 1.29 6.87
N LEU A 114 3.91 2.20 7.54
CA LEU A 114 2.47 2.36 7.35
C LEU A 114 2.13 2.81 5.93
N ARG A 115 2.95 3.68 5.35
CA ARG A 115 2.78 4.19 3.99
C ARG A 115 2.90 3.08 2.95
N VAL A 116 3.92 2.23 3.07
CA VAL A 116 4.13 1.10 2.16
C VAL A 116 2.98 0.08 2.28
N LEU A 117 2.50 -0.20 3.50
CA LEU A 117 1.32 -1.05 3.71
C LEU A 117 0.06 -0.45 3.07
N ASP A 118 -0.24 0.82 3.35
CA ASP A 118 -1.38 1.55 2.78
C ASP A 118 -1.32 1.57 1.24
N LEU A 119 -0.13 1.81 0.67
CA LEU A 119 0.12 1.76 -0.78
C LEU A 119 -0.17 0.37 -1.35
N GLY A 120 0.31 -0.70 -0.71
CA GLY A 120 0.02 -2.07 -1.12
C GLY A 120 -1.49 -2.34 -1.19
N PHE A 121 -2.25 -1.89 -0.17
CA PHE A 121 -3.72 -1.99 -0.19
C PHE A 121 -4.36 -1.14 -1.28
N LYS A 122 -3.87 0.08 -1.54
CA LYS A 122 -4.37 0.93 -2.62
C LYS A 122 -4.17 0.32 -3.99
N ILE A 123 -3.08 -0.41 -4.21
CA ILE A 123 -2.79 -1.10 -5.47
C ILE A 123 -3.65 -2.37 -5.60
N ALA A 124 -3.59 -3.27 -4.62
CA ALA A 124 -4.20 -4.60 -4.73
C ALA A 124 -5.72 -4.61 -4.46
N TYR A 125 -6.21 -3.68 -3.61
CA TYR A 125 -7.61 -3.65 -3.17
C TYR A 125 -8.20 -2.22 -3.15
N PRO A 126 -8.33 -1.54 -4.30
CA PRO A 126 -8.72 -0.13 -4.37
C PRO A 126 -10.04 0.21 -3.69
N GLU A 127 -11.03 -0.68 -3.74
CA GLU A 127 -12.33 -0.46 -3.08
C GLU A 127 -12.23 -0.58 -1.55
N ARG A 128 -11.39 -1.50 -1.05
CA ARG A 128 -11.18 -1.70 0.40
C ARG A 128 -10.32 -0.60 1.00
N SER A 129 -9.32 -0.11 0.27
CA SER A 129 -8.40 0.92 0.76
C SER A 129 -9.12 2.23 1.12
N ARG A 130 -10.21 2.57 0.43
CA ARG A 130 -11.08 3.71 0.75
C ARG A 130 -11.72 3.63 2.13
N LEU A 131 -11.83 2.44 2.72
CA LEU A 131 -12.34 2.26 4.09
C LEU A 131 -11.24 2.39 5.14
N ILE A 132 -9.97 2.22 4.75
CA ILE A 132 -8.82 2.31 5.66
C ILE A 132 -8.53 3.76 6.03
N GLY A 133 -8.58 4.68 5.05
CA GLY A 133 -8.23 6.08 5.24
C GLY A 133 -9.32 7.01 5.80
N LYS A 134 -10.52 6.50 6.10
CA LYS A 134 -11.70 7.31 6.45
C LYS A 134 -11.71 7.97 7.83
#